data_AF-A0A7V3IUL6-F1
#
_entry.id   AF-A0A7V3IUL6-F1
#
_cell.length_a   1.000
_cell.length_b   1.000
_cell.length_c   1.000
_cell.angle_alpha   90.00
_cell.angle_beta   90.00
_cell.angle_gamma   90.00
#
_symmetry.space_group_name_H-M   'P 1'
#
loop_
_entity.id
_entity.type
_entity.pdbx_description
1 polymer ?
#
loop_
_entity_poly.entity_id
_entity_poly.type
_entity_poly.pdbx_seq_one_letter_code
_entity_poly.pdbx_strand_id
1 'polypeptide(L)'
;MRNIKTNLLLLLFVSIIVNGCQYLKKNIDKTPVAKIYDTYLYFEDIDPIIYKNKKPEDSLEALHNFIEKWSYNTLLIKEAERNL
;
A
#
# COMPACT_ATOMS: atom_id res chain seq x y z
N MET A 1 37.31 -0.40 -33.09
CA MET A 1 36.81 0.61 -32.12
C MET A 1 35.28 0.64 -31.96
N ARG A 2 34.46 0.21 -32.94
CA ARG A 2 32.99 0.20 -32.86
C ARG A 2 32.42 -0.77 -31.81
N ASN A 3 32.97 -1.98 -31.70
CA ASN A 3 32.49 -3.03 -30.79
C ASN A 3 32.75 -2.72 -29.29
N ILE A 4 33.79 -1.96 -28.98
CA ILE A 4 34.09 -1.52 -27.60
C ILE A 4 33.04 -0.54 -27.09
N LYS A 5 32.58 0.39 -27.94
CA LYS A 5 31.50 1.32 -27.59
C LYS A 5 30.18 0.58 -27.40
N THR A 6 29.86 -0.40 -28.26
CA THR A 6 28.67 -1.24 -28.12
C THR A 6 28.70 -2.07 -26.84
N ASN A 7 29.84 -2.67 -26.50
CA ASN A 7 30.01 -3.43 -25.25
C ASN A 7 29.90 -2.53 -24.02
N LEU A 8 30.43 -1.31 -24.07
CA LEU A 8 30.31 -0.34 -22.98
C LEU A 8 28.85 0.10 -22.77
N LEU A 9 28.11 0.29 -23.86
CA LEU A 9 26.69 0.67 -23.82
C LEU A 9 25.81 -0.47 -23.30
N LEU A 10 26.14 -1.71 -23.66
CA LEU A 10 25.51 -2.91 -23.11
C LEU A 10 25.74 -3.03 -21.60
N LEU A 11 26.98 -2.76 -21.15
CA LEU A 11 27.36 -2.84 -19.74
C LEU A 11 26.65 -1.78 -18.88
N LEU A 12 26.46 -0.58 -19.44
CA LEU A 12 25.68 0.49 -18.81
C LEU A 12 24.21 0.08 -18.65
N PHE A 13 23.62 -0.51 -19.69
CA PHE A 13 22.22 -0.96 -19.67
C PHE A 13 21.99 -2.07 -18.63
N VAL A 14 22.90 -3.04 -18.55
CA VAL A 14 22.86 -4.11 -17.54
C VAL A 14 22.97 -3.54 -16.12
N SER A 15 23.83 -2.53 -15.91
CA SER A 15 23.97 -1.85 -14.61
C SER A 15 22.67 -1.19 -14.14
N ILE A 16 21.92 -0.56 -15.06
CA ILE A 16 20.62 0.07 -14.72
C ILE A 16 19.59 -0.98 -14.29
N ILE A 17 19.58 -2.15 -14.93
CA ILE A 17 18.61 -3.23 -14.64
C ILE A 17 18.88 -3.85 -13.26
N VAL A 18 20.15 -4.10 -12.90
CA VAL A 18 20.48 -4.77 -11.63
C VAL A 18 20.26 -3.89 -10.39
N ASN A 19 20.32 -2.56 -10.53
CA ASN A 19 20.07 -1.63 -9.42
C ASN A 19 18.57 -1.36 -9.17
N GLY A 20 17.67 -1.71 -10.09
CA GLY A 20 16.23 -1.51 -9.94
C GLY A 20 15.55 -2.48 -8.96
N CYS A 21 16.19 -3.59 -8.59
CA CYS A 21 15.59 -4.64 -7.76
C CYS A 21 15.33 -4.24 -6.29
N GLN A 22 15.98 -3.18 -5.77
CA GLN A 22 15.69 -2.69 -4.42
C GLN A 22 14.36 -1.92 -4.30
N TYR A 23 13.72 -1.57 -5.44
CA TYR A 23 12.38 -0.99 -5.47
C TYR A 23 11.25 -2.01 -5.41
N LEU A 24 11.53 -3.32 -5.56
CA LEU A 24 10.60 -4.38 -5.16
C LEU A 24 10.62 -4.51 -3.64
N LYS A 25 10.08 -3.49 -2.98
CA LYS A 25 9.99 -3.41 -1.53
C LYS A 25 9.14 -4.58 -1.04
N LYS A 26 9.77 -5.41 -0.21
CA LYS A 26 9.22 -6.47 0.65
C LYS A 26 7.69 -6.38 0.79
N ASN A 27 6.98 -7.37 0.26
CA ASN A 27 5.60 -7.64 0.64
C ASN A 27 5.60 -7.90 2.14
N ILE A 28 5.43 -6.84 2.92
CA ILE A 28 4.85 -6.98 4.25
C ILE A 28 3.49 -7.59 3.94
N ASP A 29 3.25 -8.80 4.44
CA ASP A 29 2.01 -9.53 4.28
C ASP A 29 0.94 -8.77 5.08
N LYS A 30 0.51 -7.63 4.53
CA LYS A 30 -0.44 -6.75 5.15
C LYS A 30 -1.82 -7.37 4.98
N THR A 31 -2.58 -7.44 6.05
CA THR A 31 -3.89 -8.07 6.05
C THR A 31 -4.94 -7.07 5.55
N PRO A 32 -5.49 -7.19 4.33
CA PRO A 32 -6.51 -6.26 3.86
C PRO A 32 -7.82 -6.50 4.63
N VAL A 33 -8.41 -5.42 5.16
CA VAL A 33 -9.68 -5.48 5.92
C VAL A 33 -10.82 -4.74 5.24
N ALA A 34 -10.52 -3.79 4.35
CA ALA A 34 -11.50 -3.14 3.49
C ALA A 34 -10.85 -2.64 2.20
N LYS A 35 -11.66 -2.44 1.15
CA LYS A 35 -11.24 -1.91 -0.15
C LYS A 35 -12.31 -1.02 -0.75
N ILE A 36 -11.92 0.18 -1.18
CA ILE A 36 -12.76 1.12 -1.94
C ILE A 36 -11.99 1.52 -3.20
N TYR A 37 -12.52 1.18 -4.38
CA TYR A 37 -11.82 1.31 -5.67
C TYR A 37 -10.42 0.64 -5.66
N ASP A 38 -9.37 1.42 -5.83
CA ASP A 38 -7.96 1.03 -5.81
C ASP A 38 -7.29 1.23 -4.44
N THR A 39 -8.04 1.72 -3.45
CA THR A 39 -7.55 2.04 -2.11
C THR A 39 -7.89 0.92 -1.13
N TYR A 40 -6.88 0.46 -0.38
CA TYR A 40 -7.00 -0.62 0.60
C TYR A 40 -6.78 -0.05 2.00
N LEU A 41 -7.60 -0.52 2.95
CA LEU A 41 -7.30 -0.43 4.38
C LEU A 41 -6.67 -1.74 4.82
N TYR A 42 -5.48 -1.66 5.39
CA TYR A 42 -4.80 -2.81 5.97
C TYR A 42 -4.96 -2.80 7.49
N PHE A 43 -5.05 -3.98 8.11
CA PHE A 43 -5.18 -4.11 9.55
C PHE A 43 -4.02 -3.45 10.30
N GLU A 44 -2.82 -3.56 9.73
CA GLU A 44 -1.59 -2.98 10.28
C GLU A 44 -1.58 -1.44 10.23
N ASP A 45 -2.45 -0.84 9.41
CA ASP A 45 -2.64 0.61 9.32
C ASP A 45 -3.68 1.12 10.33
N ILE A 46 -4.40 0.22 11.04
CA ILE A 46 -5.33 0.58 12.12
C ILE A 46 -4.54 0.78 13.42
N ASP A 47 -4.66 1.96 14.02
CA ASP A 47 -4.01 2.25 15.30
C ASP A 47 -4.44 1.22 16.37
N PRO A 48 -3.51 0.48 16.99
CA PRO A 48 -3.81 -0.49 18.03
C PRO A 48 -4.60 0.08 19.20
N ILE A 49 -4.56 1.40 19.45
CA ILE A 49 -5.35 2.05 20.49
C ILE A 49 -6.86 1.82 20.33
N ILE A 50 -7.33 1.55 19.10
CA ILE A 50 -8.73 1.27 18.80
C ILE A 50 -9.20 -0.04 19.44
N TYR A 51 -8.33 -1.06 19.55
CA TYR A 51 -8.74 -2.43 19.94
C TYR A 51 -7.93 -3.07 21.08
N LYS A 52 -6.70 -2.63 21.38
CA LYS A 52 -5.72 -3.38 22.20
C LYS A 52 -5.96 -3.39 23.72
N ASN A 53 -6.88 -2.58 24.25
CA ASN A 53 -7.19 -2.49 25.69
C ASN A 53 -8.69 -2.61 26.01
N LYS A 54 -9.43 -3.34 25.16
CA LYS A 54 -10.89 -3.50 25.26
C LYS A 54 -11.23 -4.97 25.47
N LYS A 55 -12.45 -5.22 25.96
CA LYS A 55 -13.00 -6.59 25.95
C LYS A 55 -13.17 -7.05 24.49
N PRO A 56 -13.12 -8.36 24.20
CA PRO A 56 -13.20 -8.85 22.82
C PRO A 56 -14.39 -8.31 22.03
N GLU A 57 -15.56 -8.22 22.67
CA GLU A 57 -16.79 -7.71 22.06
C GLU A 57 -16.66 -6.21 21.73
N ASP A 58 -16.16 -5.42 22.69
CA ASP A 58 -15.92 -3.98 22.53
C ASP A 58 -14.82 -3.69 21.49
N SER A 59 -13.79 -4.55 21.41
CA SER A 59 -12.74 -4.46 20.39
C SER A 59 -13.30 -4.69 18.99
N LEU A 60 -14.19 -5.67 18.83
CA LEU A 60 -14.82 -5.99 17.55
C LEU A 60 -15.73 -4.84 17.08
N GLU A 61 -16.56 -4.31 17.97
CA GLU A 61 -17.43 -3.17 17.66
C GLU A 61 -16.61 -1.91 17.31
N ALA A 62 -15.54 -1.62 18.07
CA ALA A 62 -14.67 -0.49 17.79
C ALA A 62 -13.97 -0.60 16.42
N LEU A 63 -13.49 -1.80 16.07
CA LEU A 63 -12.92 -2.08 14.75
C LEU A 63 -13.95 -1.92 13.64
N HIS A 64 -15.16 -2.45 13.83
CA HIS A 64 -16.24 -2.34 12.85
C HIS A 64 -16.58 -0.88 12.56
N ASN A 65 -16.82 -0.10 13.61
CA ASN A 65 -17.16 1.32 13.50
C ASN A 65 -16.03 2.13 12.83
N PHE A 66 -14.77 1.81 13.12
CA PHE A 66 -13.63 2.44 12.46
C PHE A 66 -13.60 2.15 10.97
N ILE A 67 -13.72 0.87 10.59
CA ILE A 67 -13.68 0.43 9.18
C ILE A 67 -14.85 1.04 8.39
N GLU A 68 -16.04 1.10 8.97
CA GLU A 68 -17.21 1.71 8.35
C GLU A 68 -16.97 3.21 8.09
N LYS A 69 -16.53 3.96 9.10
CA LYS A 69 -16.23 5.40 8.95
C LYS A 69 -15.13 5.66 7.93
N TRP A 70 -14.08 4.84 7.93
CA TRP A 70 -13.01 4.91 6.94
C TRP A 70 -13.56 4.67 5.53
N SER A 71 -14.45 3.69 5.36
CA SER A 71 -15.04 3.34 4.07
C SER A 71 -15.86 4.49 3.50
N TYR A 72 -16.74 5.11 4.31
CA TYR A 72 -17.53 6.28 3.87
C TYR A 72 -16.65 7.47 3.49
N ASN A 73 -15.67 7.82 4.33
CA ASN A 73 -14.78 8.94 4.05
C ASN A 73 -13.96 8.72 2.77
N THR A 74 -13.44 7.49 2.58
CA THR A 74 -12.68 7.12 1.38
C THR A 74 -13.54 7.23 0.14
N LEU A 75 -14.77 6.69 0.19
CA LEU A 75 -15.72 6.82 -0.91
C LEU A 75 -15.98 8.31 -1.22
N LEU A 76 -16.32 9.12 -0.21
CA LEU A 76 -16.59 10.56 -0.39
C LEU A 76 -15.42 11.30 -1.05
N ILE A 77 -14.18 11.06 -0.60
CA ILE A 77 -12.99 11.68 -1.18
C ILE A 77 -12.82 11.25 -2.63
N LYS A 78 -12.97 9.96 -2.93
CA LYS A 78 -12.83 9.43 -4.30
C LYS A 78 -13.89 9.99 -5.24
N GLU A 79 -15.13 10.12 -4.79
CA GLU A 79 -16.19 10.77 -5.56
C GLU A 79 -15.88 12.25 -5.82
N ALA A 80 -15.35 12.96 -4.83
CA ALA A 80 -14.92 14.35 -4.99
C ALA A 80 -13.78 14.48 -6.00
N GLU A 81 -12.74 13.64 -5.91
CA GLU A 81 -11.60 13.63 -6.84
C GLU A 81 -12.02 13.42 -8.30
N ARG A 82 -13.05 12.59 -8.56
CA ARG A 82 -13.55 12.35 -9.92
C ARG A 82 -14.36 13.52 -10.49
N ASN A 83 -14.87 14.40 -9.64
CA ASN A 83 -15.71 15.53 -10.04
C ASN A 83 -14.93 16.86 -10.15
N LEU A 84 -13.60 16.83 -9.99
CA LEU A 84 -12.68 17.95 -10.21
C LEU A 84 -12.16 17.97 -11.65
#